data_AF-A0A1M6LUP2-F1
#
_entry.id   AF-A0A1M6LUP2-F1
#
_cell.length_a   1.000
_cell.length_b   1.000
_cell.length_c   1.000
_cell.angle_alpha   90.00
_cell.angle_beta   90.00
_cell.angle_gamma   90.00
#
_symmetry.space_group_name_H-M   'P 1'
#
loop_
_entity.id
_entity.type
_entity.pdbx_description
1 polymer ?
#
loop_
_entity_poly.entity_id
_entity_poly.type
_entity_poly.pdbx_seq_one_letter_code
_entity_poly.pdbx_strand_id
1 'polypeptide(L)'
;MTIGNIVVILYWVIFTIRRGIEPKINLRIRANAYDINRSGGKERKVVEYLYYPLQVAKWLLKLAGWIENILLVALIAWLIYFIGAIMTGNMVMLGYSV
;
A
#
# COMPACT_ATOMS: atom_id res chain seq x y z
N MET A 1 -3.13 15.16 -17.76
CA MET A 1 -2.61 13.93 -17.11
C MET A 1 -3.41 12.76 -17.64
N THR A 2 -2.76 11.74 -18.19
CA THR A 2 -3.44 10.51 -18.63
C THR A 2 -3.75 9.62 -17.43
N ILE A 3 -4.77 8.76 -17.57
CA ILE A 3 -5.20 7.85 -16.50
C ILE A 3 -4.06 6.92 -16.05
N GLY A 4 -3.18 6.52 -16.98
CA GLY A 4 -1.98 5.74 -16.70
C GLY A 4 -1.00 6.47 -15.76
N ASN A 5 -0.75 7.76 -15.98
CA ASN A 5 0.13 8.53 -15.11
C ASN A 5 -0.43 8.64 -13.68
N ILE A 6 -1.75 8.78 -13.54
CA ILE A 6 -2.41 8.83 -12.22
C ILE A 6 -2.25 7.50 -11.48
N VAL A 7 -2.46 6.37 -12.17
CA VAL A 7 -2.29 5.03 -11.60
C VAL A 7 -0.83 4.79 -11.17
N VAL A 8 0.14 5.16 -12.01
CA VAL A 8 1.57 5.03 -11.69
C VAL A 8 1.93 5.85 -10.44
N ILE A 9 1.51 7.11 -10.37
CA ILE A 9 1.80 7.99 -9.23
C ILE A 9 1.15 7.46 -7.95
N LEU A 10 -0.13 7.08 -8.01
CA LEU A 10 -0.84 6.52 -6.85
C LEU A 10 -0.19 5.24 -6.34
N TYR A 11 0.21 4.33 -7.25
CA TYR A 11 0.91 3.10 -6.90
C TYR A 11 2.21 3.44 -6.17
N TRP A 12 3.01 4.35 -6.73
CA TRP A 12 4.31 4.72 -6.18
C TRP A 12 4.20 5.36 -4.78
N VAL A 13 3.22 6.25 -4.60
CA VAL A 13 2.98 6.92 -3.31
C VAL A 13 2.57 5.91 -2.24
N ILE A 14 1.59 5.05 -2.54
CA ILE A 14 1.10 4.03 -1.60
C ILE A 14 2.22 3.03 -1.24
N PHE A 15 2.94 2.55 -2.24
CA PHE A 15 4.07 1.63 -2.07
C PHE A 15 5.15 2.21 -1.14
N THR A 16 5.53 3.47 -1.38
CA THR A 16 6.59 4.14 -0.60
C THR A 16 6.18 4.33 0.86
N ILE A 17 4.96 4.81 1.08
CA ILE A 17 4.41 5.02 2.43
C ILE A 17 4.35 3.69 3.17
N ARG A 18 3.81 2.64 2.53
CA ARG A 18 3.71 1.32 3.15
C ARG A 18 5.09 0.77 3.52
N ARG A 19 6.05 0.79 2.58
CA ARG A 19 7.41 0.28 2.82
C ARG A 19 8.14 1.02 3.94
N GLY A 20 7.89 2.31 4.12
CA GLY A 20 8.47 3.11 5.21
C GLY A 20 7.81 2.90 6.59
N ILE A 21 6.53 2.56 6.61
CA ILE A 21 5.72 2.47 7.85
C ILE A 21 5.62 1.02 8.37
N GLU A 22 5.53 0.03 7.49
CA GLU A 22 5.40 -1.41 7.80
C GLU A 22 6.43 -1.93 8.83
N PRO A 23 7.75 -1.66 8.71
CA PRO A 23 8.72 -2.12 9.70
C PRO A 23 8.52 -1.45 11.07
N LYS A 24 8.14 -0.17 11.11
CA LYS A 24 7.95 0.58 12.37
C LYS A 24 6.74 0.07 13.15
N ILE A 25 5.65 -0.24 12.45
CA ILE A 25 4.44 -0.79 13.09
C ILE A 25 4.70 -2.21 13.60
N ASN A 26 5.37 -3.06 12.82
CA ASN A 26 5.68 -4.43 13.26
C ASN A 26 6.59 -4.47 14.50
N LEU A 27 7.58 -3.59 14.58
CA LEU A 27 8.43 -3.46 15.78
C LEU A 27 7.61 -3.05 17.01
N ARG A 28 6.70 -2.08 16.86
CA ARG A 28 5.82 -1.62 17.95
C ARG A 28 4.83 -2.70 18.40
N ILE A 29 4.26 -3.46 17.47
CA ILE A 29 3.38 -4.60 17.80
C ILE A 29 4.15 -5.66 18.59
N ARG A 30 5.39 -5.97 18.18
CA ARG A 30 6.22 -6.97 18.87
C ARG A 30 6.63 -6.51 20.27
N ALA A 31 6.95 -5.23 20.44
CA ALA A 31 7.25 -4.65 21.76
C ALA A 31 6.02 -4.70 22.69
N ASN A 32 4.85 -4.25 22.23
CA ASN A 32 3.62 -4.32 23.03
C ASN A 32 3.22 -5.77 23.37
N ALA A 33 3.41 -6.72 22.47
CA ALA A 33 3.13 -8.13 22.76
C ALA A 33 4.02 -8.68 23.89
N TYR A 34 5.26 -8.23 23.98
CA TYR A 34 6.17 -8.60 25.07
C TYR A 34 5.73 -7.96 26.40
N ASP A 35 5.36 -6.69 26.40
CA ASP A 35 4.90 -5.97 27.60
C ASP A 35 3.57 -6.52 28.14
N ILE A 36 2.62 -6.90 27.28
CA ILE A 36 1.36 -7.53 27.69
C ILE A 36 1.60 -8.88 28.39
N ASN A 37 2.58 -9.65 27.93
CA ASN A 37 2.96 -10.94 28.51
C ASN A 37 3.72 -10.79 29.83
N ARG A 38 4.39 -9.65 30.05
CA ARG A 38 5.13 -9.34 31.27
C ARG A 38 4.28 -8.63 32.34
N SER A 39 3.25 -7.90 31.94
CA SER A 39 2.46 -7.04 32.82
C SER A 39 1.48 -7.79 33.74
N GLY A 40 1.42 -7.40 35.02
CA GLY A 40 0.42 -7.86 35.99
C GLY A 40 -0.92 -7.13 35.82
N GLY A 41 -2.03 -7.73 36.28
CA GLY A 41 -3.41 -7.42 35.86
C GLY A 41 -3.90 -5.95 35.81
N LYS A 42 -3.26 -5.01 36.53
CA LYS A 42 -3.58 -3.56 36.42
C LYS A 42 -2.79 -2.85 35.31
N GLU A 43 -1.53 -3.20 35.12
CA GLU A 43 -0.67 -2.67 34.04
C GLU A 43 -1.12 -3.19 32.66
N ARG A 44 -1.66 -4.41 32.64
CA ARG A 44 -2.17 -5.06 31.42
C ARG A 44 -3.26 -4.24 30.72
N LYS A 45 -4.17 -3.63 31.47
CA LYS A 45 -5.26 -2.79 30.91
C LYS A 45 -4.74 -1.51 30.25
N VAL A 46 -3.66 -0.92 30.77
CA VAL A 46 -3.04 0.29 30.20
C VAL A 46 -2.31 -0.05 28.91
N VAL A 47 -1.56 -1.15 28.88
CA VAL A 47 -0.88 -1.65 27.67
C VAL A 47 -1.88 -2.10 26.60
N GLU A 48 -3.00 -2.70 27.02
CA GLU A 48 -4.11 -3.08 26.13
C GLU A 48 -4.79 -1.87 25.48
N TYR A 49 -4.94 -0.76 26.21
CA TYR A 49 -5.47 0.50 25.65
C TYR A 49 -4.57 1.08 24.55
N LEU A 50 -3.24 0.94 24.70
CA LEU A 50 -2.25 1.33 23.69
C LEU A 50 -2.17 0.34 22.51
N TYR A 51 -2.79 -0.84 22.63
CA TYR A 51 -2.79 -1.88 21.60
C TYR A 51 -3.86 -1.65 20.51
N TYR A 52 -4.98 -1.02 20.84
CA TYR A 52 -6.05 -0.68 19.88
C TYR A 52 -5.57 0.17 18.68
N PRO A 53 -4.84 1.29 18.86
CA PRO A 53 -4.36 2.08 17.72
C PRO A 53 -3.33 1.32 16.86
N LEU A 54 -2.55 0.41 17.45
CA LEU A 54 -1.61 -0.43 16.70
C LEU A 54 -2.34 -1.48 15.86
N GLN A 55 -3.45 -2.05 16.35
CA GLN A 55 -4.29 -2.94 15.57
C GLN A 55 -4.93 -2.23 14.38
N VAL A 56 -5.44 -1.02 14.59
CA VAL A 56 -5.97 -0.18 13.50
C VAL A 56 -4.88 0.09 12.46
N ALA A 57 -3.67 0.44 12.89
CA ALA A 57 -2.56 0.70 11.99
C ALA A 57 -2.13 -0.57 11.22
N LYS A 58 -2.16 -1.76 11.85
CA LYS A 58 -1.93 -3.04 11.18
C LYS A 58 -3.01 -3.32 10.12
N TRP A 59 -4.27 -3.04 10.44
CA TRP A 59 -5.38 -3.22 9.51
C TRP A 59 -5.28 -2.25 8.33
N LEU A 60 -4.87 -1.00 8.59
CA LEU A 60 -4.59 0.00 7.55
C LEU A 60 -3.47 -0.44 6.61
N LEU A 61 -2.37 -0.99 7.15
CA LEU A 61 -1.29 -1.54 6.33
C LEU A 61 -1.76 -2.71 5.47
N LYS A 62 -2.62 -3.58 6.02
CA LYS A 62 -3.21 -4.68 5.27
C LYS A 62 -4.05 -4.16 4.13
N LEU A 63 -4.96 -3.21 4.38
CA LEU A 63 -5.75 -2.55 3.33
C LEU A 63 -4.88 -1.88 2.27
N ALA A 64 -3.82 -1.17 2.68
CA ALA A 64 -2.89 -0.55 1.76
C ALA A 64 -2.25 -1.58 0.83
N GLY A 65 -1.87 -2.76 1.35
CA GLY A 65 -1.36 -3.85 0.53
C GLY A 65 -2.38 -4.42 -0.46
N TRP A 66 -3.66 -4.52 -0.07
CA TRP A 66 -4.74 -4.89 -1.00
C TRP A 66 -4.91 -3.88 -2.12
N ILE A 67 -4.93 -2.58 -1.77
CA ILE A 67 -5.06 -1.49 -2.75
C ILE A 67 -3.86 -1.49 -3.70
N GLU A 68 -2.65 -1.69 -3.19
CA GLU A 68 -1.44 -1.77 -3.99
C GLU A 68 -1.50 -2.92 -5.01
N ASN A 69 -1.97 -4.10 -4.59
CA ASN A 69 -2.16 -5.24 -5.49
C ASN A 69 -3.19 -4.94 -6.58
N ILE A 70 -4.33 -4.32 -6.22
CA ILE A 70 -5.35 -3.92 -7.19
C ILE A 70 -4.78 -2.90 -8.19
N LEU A 71 -4.02 -1.91 -7.70
CA LEU A 71 -3.36 -0.92 -8.57
C LEU A 71 -2.32 -1.56 -9.48
N LEU A 72 -1.57 -2.55 -8.99
CA LEU A 72 -0.59 -3.29 -9.77
C LEU A 72 -1.26 -4.04 -10.92
N VAL A 73 -2.37 -4.73 -10.64
CA VAL A 73 -3.16 -5.41 -11.69
C VAL A 73 -3.71 -4.39 -12.70
N ALA A 74 -4.24 -3.26 -12.23
CA ALA A 74 -4.73 -2.20 -13.10
C ALA A 74 -3.61 -1.60 -13.97
N LEU A 75 -2.40 -1.45 -13.42
CA LEU A 75 -1.22 -0.96 -14.14
C LEU A 75 -0.75 -1.96 -15.22
N ILE A 76 -0.76 -3.25 -14.91
CA ILE A 76 -0.48 -4.31 -15.91
C ILE A 76 -1.54 -4.28 -17.01
N ALA A 77 -2.82 -4.22 -16.66
CA ALA A 77 -3.91 -4.17 -17.64
C ALA A 77 -3.79 -2.93 -18.55
N TRP A 78 -3.45 -1.78 -17.95
CA TRP A 78 -3.20 -0.55 -18.69
C TRP A 78 -1.99 -0.68 -19.62
N LEU A 79 -0.89 -1.30 -19.19
CA LEU A 79 0.28 -1.53 -20.06
C LEU A 79 -0.06 -2.45 -21.24
N ILE A 80 -0.81 -3.53 -21.02
CA ILE A 80 -1.26 -4.42 -22.10
C ILE A 80 -2.10 -3.64 -23.12
N TYR A 81 -3.07 -2.86 -22.63
CA TYR A 81 -3.87 -1.99 -23.49
C TYR A 81 -3.02 -0.98 -24.25
N PHE A 82 -2.09 -0.31 -23.56
CA PHE A 82 -1.22 0.70 -24.14
C PHE A 82 -0.35 0.13 -25.25
N ILE A 83 0.27 -1.04 -25.02
CA ILE A 83 1.06 -1.75 -26.04
C ILE A 83 0.17 -2.14 -27.22
N GLY A 84 -1.01 -2.72 -26.99
CA GLY A 84 -1.95 -3.09 -28.06
C GLY A 84 -2.43 -1.89 -28.87
N ALA A 85 -2.66 -0.75 -28.21
CA ALA A 85 -3.08 0.49 -28.85
C ALA A 85 -1.95 1.13 -29.68
N ILE A 86 -0.69 1.00 -29.27
CA ILE A 86 0.48 1.36 -30.10
C ILE A 86 0.55 0.46 -31.33
N MET A 87 0.41 -0.86 -31.16
CA MET A 87 0.50 -1.83 -32.25
C MET A 87 -0.60 -1.68 -33.30
N THR A 88 -1.76 -1.11 -32.92
CA THR A 88 -2.92 -0.92 -33.80
C THR A 88 -2.99 0.47 -34.43
N GLY A 89 -1.99 1.33 -34.21
CA GLY A 89 -1.98 2.70 -34.76
C GLY A 89 -2.98 3.66 -34.11
N ASN A 90 -3.67 3.22 -33.05
CA ASN A 90 -4.72 4.00 -32.39
C ASN A 90 -4.18 5.11 -31.46
N MET A 91 -2.86 5.25 -31.32
CA MET A 91 -2.25 6.29 -30.50
C MET A 91 -1.10 6.98 -31.22
N VAL A 92 -1.13 8.32 -31.21
CA VAL A 92 -0.08 9.18 -31.76
C VAL A 92 1.06 9.29 -30.74
N MET A 93 2.23 8.75 -31.07
CA MET A 93 3.47 9.01 -30.33
C MET A 93 4.34 9.97 -31.14
N LEU A 94 4.74 11.10 -30.53
CA LEU A 94 5.73 12.03 -31.08
C LEU A 94 5.36 12.68 -32.44
N GLY A 95 4.08 12.95 -32.68
CA GLY A 95 3.62 13.77 -33.82
C GLY A 95 3.41 13.02 -35.14
N TYR A 96 3.56 11.70 -35.17
CA TYR A 96 3.13 10.86 -36.29
C TYR A 96 2.05 9.89 -35.84
N SER A 97 1.00 9.76 -36.65
CA SER A 97 0.09 8.61 -36.54
C SER A 97 0.87 7.38 -36.99
N VAL A 98 0.95 6.39 -36.11
CA VAL A 98 1.37 5.03 -36.48
C VAL A 98 0.21 4.35 -37.19
#